data_AF-A0A935Q624-F1
#
_entry.id   AF-A0A935Q624-F1
#
_cell.length_a   1.000
_cell.length_b   1.000
_cell.length_c   1.000
_cell.angle_alpha   90.00
_cell.angle_beta   90.00
_cell.angle_gamma   90.00
#
_symmetry.space_group_name_H-M   'P 1'
#
loop_
_entity.id
_entity.type
_entity.pdbx_description
1 polymer ?
#
loop_
_entity_poly.entity_id
_entity_poly.type
_entity_poly.pdbx_seq_one_letter_code
_entity_poly.pdbx_strand_id
1 'polypeptide(L)'
;MVSLAITSYINQQFNGNRNKAVAASEKKTITELNIKNLTSWNTYEREALIQWSLLVQAMLDLSKWKMEEKKQLLKLIKSKGDDEELNFIKMLQGHRRLWKELCNKLS
;
A
#
# COMPACT_ATOMS: atom_id res chain seq x y z
N MET A 1 -1.11 -4.09 -16.63
CA MET A 1 -1.75 -2.88 -16.03
C MET A 1 -2.04 -3.13 -14.56
N VAL A 2 -1.87 -2.11 -13.71
CA VAL A 2 -2.10 -2.22 -12.25
C VAL A 2 -3.51 -2.69 -11.91
N SER A 3 -4.53 -2.16 -12.60
CA SER A 3 -5.94 -2.53 -12.41
C SER A 3 -6.19 -4.03 -12.60
N LEU A 4 -5.64 -4.63 -13.67
CA LEU A 4 -5.78 -6.06 -13.95
C LEU A 4 -5.16 -6.92 -12.84
N ALA A 5 -4.02 -6.51 -12.31
CA ALA A 5 -3.33 -7.30 -11.30
C ALA A 5 -4.01 -7.22 -9.92
N ILE A 6 -4.60 -6.07 -9.57
CA ILE A 6 -5.49 -5.96 -8.41
C ILE A 6 -6.73 -6.85 -8.61
N THR A 7 -7.37 -6.81 -9.78
CA THR A 7 -8.53 -7.67 -10.07
C THR A 7 -8.18 -9.16 -9.99
N SER A 8 -7.03 -9.55 -10.54
CA SER A 8 -6.51 -10.92 -10.46
C SER A 8 -6.29 -11.35 -9.01
N TYR A 9 -5.66 -10.50 -8.19
CA TYR A 9 -5.46 -10.73 -6.77
C TYR A 9 -6.80 -10.92 -6.03
N ILE A 10 -7.78 -10.05 -6.26
CA ILE A 10 -9.12 -10.17 -5.65
C ILE A 10 -9.79 -11.49 -6.07
N ASN A 11 -9.72 -11.85 -7.35
CA ASN A 11 -10.32 -13.08 -7.86
C ASN A 11 -9.67 -14.33 -7.27
N GLN A 12 -8.34 -14.39 -7.26
CA GLN A 12 -7.59 -15.56 -6.82
C GLN A 12 -7.60 -15.77 -5.30
N GLN A 13 -7.49 -14.69 -4.52
CA GLN A 13 -7.34 -14.78 -3.07
C GLN A 13 -8.67 -14.61 -2.31
N PHE A 14 -9.67 -13.99 -2.94
CA PHE A 14 -10.93 -13.63 -2.29
C PHE A 14 -12.17 -14.00 -3.09
N ASN A 15 -12.03 -14.82 -4.15
CA ASN A 15 -13.14 -15.26 -5.02
C ASN A 15 -13.98 -14.08 -5.55
N GLY A 16 -13.33 -12.96 -5.91
CA GLY A 16 -13.99 -11.77 -6.45
C GLY A 16 -14.59 -10.84 -5.38
N ASN A 17 -14.53 -11.20 -4.10
CA ASN A 17 -15.10 -10.38 -3.03
C ASN A 17 -14.19 -9.20 -2.67
N ARG A 18 -14.46 -8.04 -3.28
CA ARG A 18 -13.68 -6.82 -3.08
C ARG A 18 -13.69 -6.32 -1.63
N ASN A 19 -14.83 -6.35 -0.95
CA ASN A 19 -14.93 -5.85 0.43
C ASN A 19 -14.08 -6.69 1.39
N LYS A 20 -14.10 -8.02 1.22
CA LYS A 20 -13.21 -8.93 1.96
C LYS A 20 -11.74 -8.67 1.63
N ALA A 21 -11.41 -8.46 0.34
CA ALA A 21 -10.05 -8.18 -0.10
C ALA A 21 -9.50 -6.89 0.52
N VAL A 22 -10.28 -5.82 0.56
CA VAL A 22 -9.89 -4.54 1.19
C VAL A 22 -9.64 -4.74 2.69
N ALA A 23 -10.60 -5.30 3.43
CA ALA A 23 -10.45 -5.48 4.88
C ALA A 23 -9.27 -6.39 5.26
N ALA A 24 -9.06 -7.48 4.51
CA ALA A 24 -7.92 -8.37 4.73
C ALA A 24 -6.59 -7.69 4.38
N SER A 25 -6.56 -6.94 3.28
CA SER A 25 -5.35 -6.24 2.84
C SER A 25 -4.97 -5.11 3.79
N GLU A 26 -5.95 -4.39 4.32
CA GLU A 26 -5.77 -3.37 5.36
C GLU A 26 -5.11 -3.99 6.60
N LYS A 27 -5.73 -5.03 7.18
CA LYS A 27 -5.21 -5.72 8.37
C LYS A 27 -3.78 -6.25 8.15
N LYS A 28 -3.53 -6.84 6.98
CA LYS A 28 -2.21 -7.37 6.63
C LYS A 28 -1.17 -6.25 6.49
N THR A 29 -1.54 -5.14 5.83
CA THR A 29 -0.66 -3.98 5.67
C THR A 29 -0.32 -3.32 7.00
N ILE A 30 -1.29 -3.16 7.91
CA ILE A 30 -1.07 -2.67 9.29
C ILE A 30 -0.01 -3.51 9.99
N THR A 31 -0.13 -4.83 9.89
CA THR A 31 0.78 -5.78 10.53
C THR A 31 2.17 -5.72 9.89
N GLU A 32 2.26 -5.78 8.56
CA GLU A 32 3.53 -5.82 7.84
C GLU A 32 4.32 -4.52 7.91
N LEU A 33 3.63 -3.37 8.00
CA LEU A 33 4.23 -2.04 8.21
C LEU A 33 4.43 -1.68 9.68
N ASN A 34 4.08 -2.58 10.61
CA ASN A 34 4.23 -2.37 12.05
C ASN A 34 3.54 -1.09 12.56
N ILE A 35 2.32 -0.84 12.09
CA ILE A 35 1.52 0.32 12.51
C ILE A 35 0.92 0.01 13.88
N LYS A 36 1.47 0.65 14.92
CA LYS A 36 1.06 0.41 16.31
C LYS A 36 -0.14 1.23 16.76
N ASN A 37 -0.31 2.43 16.18
CA ASN A 37 -1.36 3.34 16.57
C ASN A 37 -2.00 4.03 15.37
N LEU A 38 -3.23 3.66 15.06
CA LEU A 38 -4.07 4.28 14.03
C LEU A 38 -4.93 5.43 14.57
N THR A 39 -5.12 5.55 15.90
CA THR A 39 -5.97 6.60 16.47
C THR A 39 -5.29 7.97 16.39
N SER A 40 -3.95 8.00 16.34
CA SER A 40 -3.17 9.21 16.11
C SER A 40 -3.14 9.66 14.64
N TRP A 41 -3.75 8.91 13.73
CA TRP A 41 -3.80 9.25 12.32
C TRP A 41 -5.04 10.09 12.03
N ASN A 42 -4.90 11.07 11.15
CA ASN A 42 -6.04 11.85 10.71
C ASN A 42 -6.94 11.00 9.77
N THR A 43 -8.13 11.51 9.43
CA THR A 43 -9.08 10.75 8.59
C THR A 43 -8.53 10.46 7.19
N TYR A 44 -7.84 11.43 6.56
CA TYR A 44 -7.26 11.28 5.23
C TYR A 44 -6.10 10.27 5.19
N GLU A 45 -5.25 10.23 6.22
CA GLU A 45 -4.18 9.24 6.38
C GLU A 45 -4.76 7.82 6.51
N ARG A 46 -5.87 7.66 7.25
CA ARG A 46 -6.57 6.38 7.38
C ARG A 46 -7.20 5.95 6.06
N GLU A 47 -7.84 6.86 5.34
CA GLU A 47 -8.39 6.58 4.01
C GLU A 47 -7.29 6.21 3.02
N ALA A 48 -6.17 6.92 3.03
CA ALA A 48 -5.00 6.61 2.21
C ALA A 48 -4.47 5.21 2.50
N LEU A 49 -4.38 4.82 3.78
CA LEU A 49 -3.99 3.46 4.17
C LEU A 49 -4.94 2.40 3.59
N ILE A 50 -6.26 2.60 3.72
CA ILE A 50 -7.26 1.66 3.18
C ILE A 50 -7.09 1.52 1.67
N GLN A 51 -7.03 2.63 0.94
CA GLN A 51 -6.89 2.64 -0.52
C GLN A 51 -5.58 1.99 -0.97
N TRP A 52 -4.47 2.28 -0.29
CA TRP A 52 -3.16 1.74 -0.63
C TRP A 52 -2.97 0.29 -0.21
N SER A 53 -3.65 -0.16 0.84
CA SER A 53 -3.48 -1.52 1.36
C SER A 53 -3.72 -2.59 0.28
N LEU A 54 -4.75 -2.40 -0.55
CA LEU A 54 -5.08 -3.33 -1.62
C LEU A 54 -4.01 -3.33 -2.72
N LEU A 55 -3.52 -2.15 -3.11
CA LEU A 55 -2.43 -2.01 -4.09
C LEU A 55 -1.16 -2.71 -3.57
N VAL A 56 -0.78 -2.39 -2.34
CA VAL A 56 0.43 -2.90 -1.68
C VAL A 56 0.39 -4.43 -1.61
N GLN A 57 -0.72 -5.02 -1.16
CA GLN A 57 -0.82 -6.48 -1.03
C GLN A 57 -0.92 -7.21 -2.37
N ALA A 58 -1.52 -6.59 -3.38
CA ALA A 58 -1.59 -7.20 -4.72
C ALA A 58 -0.23 -7.16 -5.45
N MET A 59 0.55 -6.11 -5.22
CA MET A 59 1.73 -5.77 -6.03
C MET A 59 3.06 -6.06 -5.38
N LEU A 60 3.14 -5.92 -4.05
CA LEU A 60 4.39 -5.92 -3.33
C LEU A 60 4.46 -7.15 -2.44
N ASP A 61 5.67 -7.66 -2.28
CA ASP A 61 5.96 -8.72 -1.32
C ASP A 61 6.68 -8.13 -0.10
N LEU A 62 5.91 -7.48 0.77
CA LEU A 62 6.45 -6.78 1.95
C LEU A 62 7.19 -7.70 2.91
N SER A 63 7.00 -9.02 2.84
CA SER A 63 7.75 -9.99 3.65
C SER A 63 9.26 -9.93 3.36
N LYS A 64 9.64 -9.54 2.13
CA LYS A 64 11.03 -9.43 1.66
C LYS A 64 11.65 -8.06 1.89
N TRP A 65 10.89 -7.11 2.43
CA TRP A 65 11.35 -5.73 2.63
C TRP A 65 12.04 -5.58 3.97
N LYS A 66 13.14 -4.84 3.99
CA LYS A 66 13.80 -4.40 5.21
C LYS A 66 12.89 -3.43 5.97
N MET A 67 13.06 -3.36 7.28
CA MET A 67 12.28 -2.46 8.13
C MET A 67 12.36 -0.99 7.67
N GLU A 68 13.51 -0.53 7.18
CA GLU A 68 13.66 0.83 6.67
C GLU A 68 12.88 1.08 5.37
N GLU A 69 12.82 0.11 4.46
CA GLU A 69 12.00 0.20 3.24
C GLU A 69 10.51 0.26 3.59
N LYS A 70 10.07 -0.50 4.61
CA LYS A 70 8.70 -0.47 5.12
C LYS A 70 8.35 0.87 5.76
N LYS A 71 9.27 1.46 6.53
CA LYS A 71 9.10 2.81 7.10
C LYS A 71 8.99 3.88 6.00
N GLN A 72 9.75 3.75 4.91
CA GLN A 72 9.64 4.66 3.76
C GLN A 72 8.27 4.56 3.08
N LEU A 73 7.77 3.34 2.87
CA LEU A 73 6.43 3.12 2.34
C LEU A 73 5.35 3.67 3.27
N LEU A 74 5.51 3.48 4.59
CA LEU A 74 4.60 4.04 5.57
C LEU A 74 4.53 5.57 5.46
N LYS A 75 5.69 6.25 5.41
CA LYS A 75 5.74 7.71 5.24
C LYS A 75 5.09 8.16 3.93
N LEU A 76 5.29 7.41 2.84
CA LEU A 76 4.65 7.67 1.56
C LEU A 76 3.12 7.59 1.67
N ILE A 77 2.59 6.54 2.30
CA ILE A 77 1.14 6.39 2.51
C ILE A 77 0.59 7.55 3.35
N LYS A 78 1.28 7.93 4.44
CA LYS A 78 0.86 9.07 5.26
C LYS A 78 0.84 10.37 4.46
N SER A 79 1.87 10.64 3.64
CA SER A 79 1.91 11.84 2.80
C SER A 79 0.78 11.91 1.76
N LYS A 80 0.16 10.77 1.40
CA LYS A 80 -1.00 10.78 0.49
C LYS A 80 -2.26 11.34 1.15
N GLY A 81 -2.35 11.25 2.48
CA GLY A 81 -3.43 11.83 3.29
C GLY A 81 -3.05 13.18 3.91
N ASP A 82 -1.99 13.82 3.42
CA ASP A 82 -1.57 15.16 3.83
C ASP A 82 -2.05 16.20 2.78
N ASP A 83 -2.13 17.47 3.17
CA ASP A 83 -2.68 18.54 2.33
C ASP A 83 -1.73 18.95 1.17
N GLU A 84 -0.45 18.54 1.24
CA GLU A 84 0.56 18.84 0.21
C GLU A 84 0.75 17.70 -0.79
N GLU A 85 -0.12 17.62 -1.80
CA GLU A 85 -0.06 16.58 -2.85
C GLU A 85 1.31 16.52 -3.58
N LEU A 86 1.99 17.67 -3.73
CA LEU A 86 3.32 17.73 -4.34
C LEU A 86 4.38 16.95 -3.54
N ASN A 87 4.25 16.90 -2.21
CA ASN A 87 5.17 16.14 -1.36
C ASN A 87 5.02 14.64 -1.62
N PHE A 88 3.77 14.16 -1.67
CA PHE A 88 3.45 12.78 -2.03
C PHE A 88 4.02 12.41 -3.40
N ILE A 89 3.84 13.25 -4.43
CA ILE A 89 4.36 12.97 -5.78
C ILE A 89 5.88 12.83 -5.77
N LYS A 90 6.60 13.74 -5.10
CA LYS A 90 8.07 13.69 -5.00
C LYS A 90 8.53 12.43 -4.27
N MET A 91 7.88 12.09 -3.15
CA MET A 91 8.19 10.87 -2.40
C MET A 91 7.92 9.61 -3.22
N LEU A 92 6.81 9.59 -3.96
CA LEU A 92 6.44 8.48 -4.83
C LEU A 92 7.49 8.28 -5.92
N GLN A 93 7.85 9.34 -6.64
CA GLN A 93 8.88 9.30 -7.70
C GLN A 93 10.24 8.82 -7.17
N GLY A 94 10.61 9.22 -5.96
CA GLY A 94 11.86 8.82 -5.30
C GLY A 94 11.88 7.39 -4.75
N HIS A 95 10.73 6.70 -4.67
CA HIS A 95 10.63 5.43 -3.96
C HIS A 95 11.14 4.23 -4.79
N ARG A 96 12.46 4.11 -4.95
CA ARG A 96 13.12 3.11 -5.81
C ARG A 96 12.65 1.66 -5.59
N ARG A 97 12.49 1.23 -4.33
CA ARG A 97 12.09 -0.15 -4.02
C ARG A 97 10.68 -0.48 -4.53
N LEU A 98 9.75 0.45 -4.37
CA LEU A 98 8.36 0.35 -4.83
C LEU A 98 8.36 0.20 -6.35
N TRP A 99 9.03 1.10 -7.07
CA TRP A 99 9.10 1.05 -8.53
C TRP A 99 9.75 -0.23 -9.05
N LYS A 100 10.81 -0.72 -8.39
CA LYS A 100 11.43 -1.99 -8.75
C LYS A 100 10.43 -3.15 -8.70
N GLU A 101 9.63 -3.26 -7.64
CA GLU A 101 8.64 -4.34 -7.52
C GLU A 101 7.45 -4.16 -8.46
N LEU A 102 6.97 -2.93 -8.63
CA LEU A 102 5.91 -2.64 -9.59
C LEU A 102 6.34 -3.01 -11.01
N CYS A 103 7.55 -2.63 -11.43
CA CYS A 103 8.07 -3.00 -12.75
C CYS A 103 8.19 -4.53 -12.90
N ASN A 104 8.73 -5.23 -11.90
CA ASN A 104 8.84 -6.69 -11.93
C ASN A 104 7.50 -7.42 -11.97
N LYS A 105 6.44 -6.82 -11.40
CA LYS A 105 5.10 -7.41 -11.35
C LYS A 105 4.29 -7.13 -12.63
N LEU A 106 4.65 -6.08 -13.35
CA LEU A 106 3.94 -5.60 -14.56
C LEU A 106 4.65 -5.95 -15.87
N SER A 107 5.91 -6.39 -15.82
CA SER A 107 6.65 -7.03 -16.91
C SER A 107 6.10 -8.41 -17.20
#